data_AF-A0A9X8D4B4-F1
#
_entry.id   AF-A0A9X8D4B4-F1
#
_cell.length_a   1.000
_cell.length_b   1.000
_cell.length_c   1.000
_cell.angle_alpha   90.00
_cell.angle_beta   90.00
_cell.angle_gamma   90.00
#
_symmetry.space_group_name_H-M   'P 1'
#
loop_
_entity.id
_entity.type
_entity.pdbx_description
1 polymer ?
#
loop_
_entity_poly.entity_id
_entity_poly.type
_entity_poly.pdbx_seq_one_letter_code
_entity_poly.pdbx_strand_id
1 'polypeptide(L)'
;MQNPDPNAFDALMASAMAASQANDATRAIEGFQQASAAQPGAALPQFMLGAEFAALGDMVQAETALANATRLAPDFPMARYQLGLLQFSSGRAAVGLLTWQPLLELPPTDPLPHFVSGFAALAQDRFDEALAHYEDGLALNTTNAALSSDIQKVIGGIRALTTRPDAPEAATHGASDAPDESAAHVLLANYQQQGRAH
;
A
#
# COMPACT_ATOMS: atom_id res chain seq x y z
N MET A 1 -23.66 27.91 11.56
CA MET A 1 -22.68 26.94 11.04
C MET A 1 -22.25 27.45 9.69
N GLN A 2 -21.04 28.01 9.60
CA GLN A 2 -20.50 28.56 8.35
C GLN A 2 -20.12 27.39 7.45
N ASN A 3 -20.70 27.34 6.25
CA ASN A 3 -20.13 26.50 5.20
C ASN A 3 -18.71 27.02 4.94
N PRO A 4 -17.67 26.19 5.06
CA PRO A 4 -16.32 26.59 4.70
C PRO A 4 -16.30 26.97 3.21
N ASP A 5 -15.61 28.07 2.87
CA ASP A 5 -15.47 28.53 1.48
C ASP A 5 -14.81 27.42 0.64
N PRO A 6 -15.49 26.83 -0.36
CA PRO A 6 -14.93 25.74 -1.18
C PRO A 6 -13.61 26.12 -1.85
N ASN A 7 -13.46 27.40 -2.17
CA ASN A 7 -12.26 27.97 -2.77
C ASN A 7 -11.03 27.90 -1.85
N ALA A 8 -11.23 27.94 -0.52
CA ALA A 8 -10.14 27.82 0.44
C ALA A 8 -9.62 26.39 0.54
N PHE A 9 -10.52 25.40 0.53
CA PHE A 9 -10.16 23.98 0.51
C PHE A 9 -9.34 23.63 -0.73
N ASP A 10 -9.81 24.03 -1.92
CA ASP A 10 -9.14 23.75 -3.18
C ASP A 10 -7.75 24.39 -3.24
N ALA A 11 -7.61 25.62 -2.73
CA ALA A 11 -6.31 26.30 -2.65
C ALA A 11 -5.34 25.60 -1.69
N LEU A 12 -5.81 25.16 -0.52
CA LEU A 12 -5.02 24.40 0.44
C LEU A 12 -4.55 23.07 -0.15
N MET A 13 -5.46 22.34 -0.82
CA MET A 13 -5.13 21.10 -1.52
C MET A 13 -4.09 21.32 -2.61
N ALA A 14 -4.27 22.33 -3.46
CA ALA A 14 -3.34 22.63 -4.53
C ALA A 14 -1.94 23.00 -4.00
N SER A 15 -1.87 23.84 -2.97
CA SER A 15 -0.60 24.22 -2.33
C SER A 15 0.09 23.03 -1.66
N ALA A 16 -0.68 22.17 -0.97
CA ALA A 16 -0.14 20.98 -0.32
C ALA A 16 0.39 19.95 -1.34
N MET A 17 -0.35 19.71 -2.42
CA MET A 17 0.10 18.85 -3.52
C MET A 17 1.35 19.40 -4.24
N ALA A 18 1.46 20.73 -4.38
CA ALA A 18 2.67 21.35 -4.93
C ALA A 18 3.88 21.17 -4.00
N ALA A 19 3.69 21.29 -2.68
CA ALA A 19 4.74 21.03 -1.69
C ALA A 19 5.18 19.55 -1.70
N SER A 20 4.22 18.63 -1.78
CA SER A 20 4.47 17.18 -1.92
C SER A 20 5.33 16.88 -3.15
N GLN A 21 4.96 17.42 -4.32
CA GLN A 21 5.73 17.27 -5.56
C GLN A 21 7.14 17.87 -5.47
N ALA A 22 7.33 18.89 -4.64
CA ALA A 22 8.63 19.50 -4.37
C ALA A 22 9.45 18.75 -3.30
N ASN A 23 8.94 17.61 -2.78
CA ASN A 23 9.48 16.86 -1.64
C ASN A 23 9.60 17.70 -0.34
N ASP A 24 8.77 18.73 -0.19
CA ASP A 24 8.65 19.51 1.04
C ASP A 24 7.55 18.89 1.92
N ALA A 25 7.89 17.77 2.58
CA ALA A 25 6.95 16.99 3.37
C ALA A 25 6.34 17.81 4.52
N THR A 26 7.11 18.72 5.13
CA THR A 26 6.62 19.59 6.20
C THR A 26 5.45 20.46 5.71
N ARG A 27 5.65 21.19 4.61
CA ARG A 27 4.59 22.05 4.06
C ARG A 27 3.43 21.25 3.48
N ALA A 28 3.70 20.08 2.91
CA ALA A 28 2.66 19.18 2.41
C ALA A 28 1.73 18.73 3.55
N ILE A 29 2.31 18.21 4.64
CA ILE A 29 1.57 17.75 5.82
C ILE A 29 0.76 18.90 6.44
N GLU A 30 1.37 20.07 6.66
CA GLU A 30 0.67 21.23 7.20
C GLU A 30 -0.52 21.64 6.31
N GLY A 31 -0.32 21.68 4.99
CA GLY A 31 -1.35 22.03 4.03
C GLY A 31 -2.51 21.02 4.00
N PHE A 32 -2.20 19.72 4.02
CA PHE A 32 -3.24 18.68 4.07
C PHE A 32 -3.99 18.65 5.42
N GLN A 33 -3.32 18.95 6.54
CA GLN A 33 -3.98 19.12 7.84
C GLN A 33 -4.95 20.31 7.83
N GLN A 34 -4.53 21.44 7.26
CA GLN A 34 -5.39 22.61 7.09
C GLN A 34 -6.58 22.31 6.16
N ALA A 35 -6.35 21.60 5.04
CA ALA A 35 -7.42 21.18 4.14
C ALA A 35 -8.40 20.22 4.84
N SER A 36 -7.90 19.28 5.65
CA SER A 36 -8.74 18.39 6.45
C SER A 36 -9.55 19.14 7.52
N ALA A 37 -9.02 20.21 8.09
CA ALA A 37 -9.74 21.05 9.05
C ALA A 37 -10.80 21.92 8.35
N ALA A 38 -10.50 22.43 7.15
CA ALA A 38 -11.44 23.19 6.34
C ALA A 38 -12.62 22.33 5.87
N GLN A 39 -12.39 21.07 5.49
CA GLN A 39 -13.44 20.13 5.10
C GLN A 39 -13.27 18.76 5.78
N PRO A 40 -13.77 18.58 7.01
CA PRO A 40 -13.60 17.34 7.79
C PRO A 40 -14.22 16.09 7.16
N GLY A 41 -15.13 16.26 6.20
CA GLY A 41 -15.77 15.17 5.46
C GLY A 41 -14.99 14.71 4.22
N ALA A 42 -13.94 15.43 3.81
CA ALA A 42 -13.17 15.07 2.63
C ALA A 42 -12.14 13.98 2.95
N ALA A 43 -12.20 12.85 2.25
CA ALA A 43 -11.26 11.75 2.44
C ALA A 43 -9.88 12.01 1.81
N LEU A 44 -9.82 12.82 0.74
CA LEU A 44 -8.60 13.04 -0.03
C LEU A 44 -7.43 13.64 0.79
N PRO A 45 -7.62 14.67 1.63
CA PRO A 45 -6.53 15.16 2.49
C PRO A 45 -5.99 14.08 3.44
N GLN A 46 -6.85 13.24 4.00
CA GLN A 46 -6.46 12.14 4.89
C GLN A 46 -5.66 11.07 4.14
N PHE A 47 -6.07 10.74 2.92
CA PHE A 47 -5.31 9.84 2.06
C PHE A 47 -3.92 10.40 1.73
N MET A 48 -3.82 11.69 1.42
CA MET A 48 -2.54 12.34 1.13
C MET A 48 -1.65 12.43 2.36
N LEU A 49 -2.19 12.76 3.54
CA LEU A 49 -1.45 12.66 4.80
C LEU A 49 -0.90 11.26 5.04
N GLY A 50 -1.71 10.23 4.77
CA GLY A 50 -1.29 8.84 4.86
C GLY A 50 -0.08 8.53 3.98
N ALA A 51 -0.09 9.01 2.75
CA ALA A 51 1.02 8.84 1.81
C ALA A 51 2.30 9.59 2.27
N GLU A 52 2.17 10.84 2.71
CA GLU A 52 3.30 11.63 3.22
C GLU A 52 3.94 10.99 4.46
N PHE A 53 3.13 10.56 5.44
CA PHE A 53 3.64 9.90 6.63
C PHE A 53 4.31 8.56 6.30
N ALA A 54 3.75 7.79 5.36
CA ALA A 54 4.36 6.53 4.91
C ALA A 54 5.72 6.78 4.25
N ALA A 55 5.85 7.82 3.42
CA ALA A 55 7.12 8.20 2.79
C ALA A 55 8.18 8.64 3.81
N LEU A 56 7.77 9.25 4.92
CA LEU A 56 8.65 9.59 6.05
C LEU A 56 8.96 8.41 6.97
N GLY A 57 8.29 7.27 6.78
CA GLY A 57 8.41 6.08 7.63
C GLY A 57 7.62 6.14 8.94
N ASP A 58 6.77 7.15 9.14
CA ASP A 58 5.86 7.23 10.29
C ASP A 58 4.62 6.37 10.04
N MET A 59 4.79 5.06 10.23
CA MET A 59 3.75 4.07 9.95
C MET A 59 2.51 4.23 10.83
N VAL A 60 2.65 4.80 12.03
CA VAL A 60 1.53 4.99 12.96
C VAL A 60 0.61 6.11 12.49
N GLN A 61 1.18 7.26 12.10
CA GLN A 61 0.41 8.36 11.55
C GLN A 61 -0.15 8.01 10.17
N ALA A 62 0.61 7.29 9.35
CA ALA A 62 0.16 6.81 8.05
C ALA A 62 -1.09 5.92 8.16
N GLU A 63 -1.06 4.92 9.05
CA GLU A 63 -2.19 4.01 9.27
C GLU A 63 -3.42 4.76 9.78
N THR A 64 -3.22 5.69 10.72
CA THR A 64 -4.31 6.52 11.27
C THR A 64 -4.98 7.36 10.18
N ALA A 65 -4.18 8.02 9.33
CA ALA A 65 -4.70 8.86 8.26
C ALA A 65 -5.40 8.05 7.16
N LEU A 66 -4.83 6.92 6.73
CA LEU A 66 -5.46 6.02 5.76
C LEU A 66 -6.75 5.40 6.32
N ALA A 67 -6.78 4.98 7.58
CA ALA A 67 -7.99 4.49 8.24
C ALA A 67 -9.09 5.57 8.25
N ASN A 68 -8.74 6.83 8.54
CA ASN A 68 -9.68 7.94 8.43
C ASN A 68 -10.18 8.15 7.01
N ALA A 69 -9.31 8.07 6.00
CA ALA A 69 -9.72 8.18 4.60
C ALA A 69 -10.73 7.10 4.21
N THR A 70 -10.49 5.83 4.59
CA THR A 70 -11.42 4.72 4.30
C THR A 70 -12.76 4.85 5.04
N ARG A 71 -12.77 5.45 6.24
CA ARG A 71 -13.99 5.72 6.99
C ARG A 71 -14.81 6.86 6.37
N LEU A 72 -14.14 7.90 5.88
CA LEU A 72 -14.78 9.06 5.26
C LEU A 72 -15.33 8.75 3.87
N ALA A 73 -14.61 7.93 3.08
CA ALA A 73 -15.03 7.48 1.76
C ALA A 73 -14.89 5.95 1.66
N PRO A 74 -15.92 5.18 2.05
CA PRO A 74 -15.92 3.73 1.92
C PRO A 74 -15.78 3.23 0.47
N ASP A 75 -16.09 4.08 -0.51
CA ASP A 75 -15.98 3.89 -1.95
C ASP A 75 -14.68 4.46 -2.53
N PHE A 76 -13.63 4.61 -1.71
CA PHE A 76 -12.29 5.00 -2.16
C PHE A 76 -11.32 3.79 -2.15
N PRO A 77 -11.31 2.97 -3.23
CA PRO A 77 -10.50 1.75 -3.31
C PRO A 77 -9.02 1.95 -3.00
N MET A 78 -8.41 3.02 -3.51
CA MET A 78 -6.99 3.26 -3.36
C MET A 78 -6.59 3.52 -1.89
N ALA A 79 -7.43 4.23 -1.12
CA ALA A 79 -7.18 4.44 0.31
C ALA A 79 -7.22 3.12 1.08
N ARG A 80 -8.20 2.25 0.77
CA ARG A 80 -8.31 0.92 1.37
C ARG A 80 -7.15 0.02 0.94
N TYR A 81 -6.74 0.11 -0.32
CA TYR A 81 -5.58 -0.62 -0.83
C TYR A 81 -4.31 -0.25 -0.06
N GLN A 82 -4.02 1.04 0.08
CA GLN A 82 -2.84 1.52 0.80
C GLN A 82 -2.88 1.17 2.30
N LEU A 83 -4.05 1.24 2.94
CA LEU A 83 -4.20 0.82 4.34
C LEU A 83 -3.84 -0.66 4.53
N GLY A 84 -4.41 -1.54 3.69
CA GLY A 84 -4.11 -2.96 3.76
C GLY A 84 -2.65 -3.26 3.43
N LEU A 85 -2.03 -2.52 2.50
CA LEU A 85 -0.61 -2.69 2.16
C LEU A 85 0.30 -2.33 3.33
N LEU A 86 -0.01 -1.25 4.02
CA LEU A 86 0.71 -0.81 5.22
C LEU A 86 0.59 -1.85 6.34
N GLN A 87 -0.61 -2.39 6.56
CA GLN A 87 -0.85 -3.44 7.55
C GLN A 87 -0.12 -4.74 7.19
N PHE A 88 -0.17 -5.14 5.92
CA PHE A 88 0.47 -6.34 5.41
C PHE A 88 1.99 -6.26 5.54
N SER A 89 2.60 -5.17 5.11
CA SER A 89 4.05 -4.95 5.19
C SER A 89 4.56 -4.77 6.63
N SER A 90 3.69 -4.35 7.55
CA SER A 90 3.98 -4.25 8.99
C SER A 90 3.85 -5.59 9.75
N GLY A 91 3.85 -6.73 9.04
CA GLY A 91 3.72 -8.07 9.63
C GLY A 91 2.31 -8.44 10.08
N ARG A 92 1.31 -7.58 9.85
CA ARG A 92 -0.10 -7.83 10.17
C ARG A 92 -0.87 -8.28 8.92
N ALA A 93 -0.33 -9.29 8.23
CA ALA A 93 -0.87 -9.79 6.96
C ALA A 93 -2.37 -10.14 7.05
N ALA A 94 -2.80 -10.85 8.10
CA ALA A 94 -4.21 -11.19 8.30
C ALA A 94 -5.12 -9.95 8.37
N VAL A 95 -4.68 -8.89 9.04
CA VAL A 95 -5.44 -7.63 9.13
C VAL A 95 -5.51 -6.95 7.77
N GLY A 96 -4.37 -6.88 7.05
CA GLY A 96 -4.34 -6.31 5.69
C GLY A 96 -5.28 -7.03 4.72
N LEU A 97 -5.30 -8.37 4.75
CA LEU A 97 -6.21 -9.18 3.93
C LEU A 97 -7.69 -8.93 4.28
N LEU A 98 -8.02 -8.78 5.57
CA LEU A 98 -9.38 -8.39 5.99
C LEU A 98 -9.74 -6.99 5.49
N THR A 99 -8.82 -6.02 5.61
CA THR A 99 -9.00 -4.66 5.10
C THR A 99 -9.26 -4.64 3.60
N TRP A 100 -8.64 -5.54 2.84
CA TRP A 100 -8.80 -5.65 1.39
C TRP A 100 -10.01 -6.43 0.91
N GLN A 101 -10.75 -7.14 1.77
CA GLN A 101 -11.92 -7.92 1.33
C GLN A 101 -12.89 -7.14 0.42
N PRO A 102 -13.26 -5.86 0.71
CA PRO A 102 -14.14 -5.10 -0.17
C PRO A 102 -13.56 -4.81 -1.56
N LEU A 103 -12.24 -4.89 -1.75
CA LEU A 103 -11.61 -4.68 -3.05
C LEU A 103 -11.81 -5.87 -3.99
N LEU A 104 -12.12 -7.06 -3.47
CA LEU A 104 -12.43 -8.25 -4.29
C LEU A 104 -13.78 -8.10 -5.02
N GLU A 105 -14.64 -7.20 -4.57
CA GLU A 105 -15.95 -6.92 -5.18
C GLU A 105 -15.87 -5.87 -6.31
N LEU A 106 -14.69 -5.29 -6.58
CA LEU A 106 -14.51 -4.37 -7.68
C LEU A 106 -14.61 -5.10 -9.03
N PRO A 107 -14.96 -4.38 -10.11
CA PRO A 107 -15.08 -4.98 -11.44
C PRO A 107 -13.79 -5.71 -11.84
N PRO A 108 -13.86 -6.84 -12.59
CA PRO A 108 -12.67 -7.56 -13.06
C PRO A 108 -11.75 -6.74 -13.99
N THR A 109 -12.22 -5.59 -14.48
CA THR A 109 -11.40 -4.65 -15.26
C THR A 109 -10.57 -3.72 -14.37
N ASP A 110 -10.83 -3.71 -13.06
CA ASP A 110 -10.03 -3.00 -12.07
C ASP A 110 -8.80 -3.86 -11.70
N PRO A 111 -7.60 -3.27 -11.61
CA PRO A 111 -6.39 -4.03 -11.25
C PRO A 111 -6.31 -4.42 -9.76
N LEU A 112 -7.03 -3.73 -8.87
CA LEU A 112 -6.91 -3.95 -7.42
C LEU A 112 -7.35 -5.34 -6.96
N PRO A 113 -8.48 -5.95 -7.43
CA PRO A 113 -8.83 -7.34 -7.15
C PRO A 113 -7.70 -8.33 -7.41
N HIS A 114 -6.99 -8.14 -8.54
CA HIS A 114 -5.87 -8.98 -8.93
C HIS A 114 -4.70 -8.79 -7.98
N PHE A 115 -4.33 -7.55 -7.66
CA PHE A 115 -3.23 -7.29 -6.73
C PHE A 115 -3.49 -7.85 -5.33
N VAL A 116 -4.69 -7.69 -4.77
CA VAL A 116 -5.00 -8.23 -3.44
C VAL A 116 -5.07 -9.76 -3.44
N SER A 117 -5.51 -10.38 -4.54
CA SER A 117 -5.44 -11.83 -4.72
C SER A 117 -3.98 -12.32 -4.80
N GLY A 118 -3.11 -11.55 -5.47
CA GLY A 118 -1.67 -11.79 -5.49
C GLY A 118 -1.05 -11.75 -4.09
N PHE A 119 -1.40 -10.75 -3.27
CA PHE A 119 -0.93 -10.71 -1.88
C PHE A 119 -1.51 -11.83 -1.01
N ALA A 120 -2.76 -12.25 -1.24
CA ALA A 120 -3.36 -13.38 -0.55
C ALA A 120 -2.66 -14.71 -0.89
N ALA A 121 -2.28 -14.90 -2.16
CA ALA A 121 -1.47 -16.04 -2.58
C ALA A 121 -0.04 -15.98 -2.01
N LEU A 122 0.57 -14.79 -2.00
CA LEU A 122 1.89 -14.56 -1.42
C LEU A 122 1.92 -14.90 0.08
N ALA A 123 0.90 -14.53 0.84
CA ALA A 123 0.79 -14.85 2.27
C ALA A 123 0.66 -16.35 2.58
N GLN A 124 0.42 -17.17 1.55
CA GLN A 124 0.31 -18.63 1.64
C GLN A 124 1.49 -19.33 0.92
N ASP A 125 2.56 -18.59 0.59
CA ASP A 125 3.72 -19.07 -0.17
C ASP A 125 3.36 -19.68 -1.55
N ARG A 126 2.19 -19.34 -2.10
CA ARG A 126 1.74 -19.78 -3.43
C ARG A 126 2.31 -18.83 -4.48
N PHE A 127 3.63 -18.89 -4.68
CA PHE A 127 4.37 -17.92 -5.49
C PHE A 127 3.93 -17.85 -6.96
N ASP A 128 3.68 -18.99 -7.61
CA ASP A 128 3.25 -19.01 -9.01
C ASP A 128 1.87 -18.36 -9.20
N GLU A 129 0.93 -18.62 -8.29
CA GLU A 129 -0.39 -18.01 -8.29
C GLU A 129 -0.32 -16.51 -7.99
N ALA A 130 0.55 -16.10 -7.06
CA ALA A 130 0.80 -14.69 -6.76
C ALA A 130 1.32 -13.95 -8.00
N LEU A 131 2.31 -14.52 -8.70
CA LEU A 131 2.88 -13.96 -9.92
C LEU A 131 1.81 -13.80 -11.01
N ALA A 132 1.00 -14.83 -11.27
CA ALA A 132 -0.07 -14.77 -12.25
C ALA A 132 -1.06 -13.63 -11.95
N HIS A 133 -1.51 -13.52 -10.70
CA HIS A 133 -2.40 -12.45 -10.29
C HIS A 133 -1.78 -11.05 -10.45
N TYR A 134 -0.51 -10.87 -10.08
CA TYR A 134 0.16 -9.59 -10.27
C TYR A 134 0.32 -9.24 -11.75
N GLU A 135 0.63 -10.20 -12.61
CA GLU A 135 0.76 -10.00 -14.06
C GLU A 135 -0.59 -9.60 -14.69
N ASP A 136 -1.69 -10.26 -14.32
CA ASP A 136 -3.04 -9.90 -14.75
C ASP A 136 -3.41 -8.46 -14.34
N GLY A 137 -3.18 -8.11 -13.06
CA GLY A 137 -3.45 -6.76 -12.56
C GLY A 137 -2.60 -5.70 -13.24
N LEU A 138 -1.34 -6.00 -13.56
CA LEU A 138 -0.46 -5.09 -14.30
C LEU A 138 -0.92 -4.87 -15.73
N ALA A 139 -1.49 -5.88 -16.39
CA ALA A 139 -2.07 -5.74 -17.72
C ALA A 139 -3.28 -4.80 -17.73
N LEU A 140 -4.03 -4.72 -16.63
CA LEU A 140 -5.17 -3.82 -16.45
C LEU A 140 -4.74 -2.41 -15.99
N ASN A 141 -3.67 -2.29 -15.21
CA ASN A 141 -3.19 -1.03 -14.65
C ASN A 141 -2.41 -0.18 -15.68
N THR A 142 -3.13 0.46 -16.59
CA THR A 142 -2.55 1.28 -17.67
C THR A 142 -2.31 2.75 -17.29
N THR A 143 -2.84 3.22 -16.17
CA THR A 143 -2.86 4.66 -15.81
C THR A 143 -2.08 5.00 -14.55
N ASN A 144 -1.80 4.03 -13.66
CA ASN A 144 -1.06 4.27 -12.41
C ASN A 144 0.33 3.61 -12.44
N ALA A 145 1.29 4.29 -13.07
CA ALA A 145 2.66 3.79 -13.23
C ALA A 145 3.41 3.57 -11.90
N ALA A 146 3.10 4.36 -10.87
CA ALA A 146 3.68 4.20 -9.54
C ALA A 146 3.26 2.86 -8.93
N LEU A 147 1.96 2.56 -8.95
CA LEU A 147 1.44 1.28 -8.49
C LEU A 147 2.01 0.10 -9.30
N SER A 148 2.13 0.24 -10.63
CA SER A 148 2.78 -0.78 -11.46
C SER A 148 4.23 -1.01 -11.06
N SER A 149 4.98 0.05 -10.76
CA SER A 149 6.37 -0.04 -10.31
C SER A 149 6.49 -0.76 -8.97
N ASP A 150 5.56 -0.51 -8.04
CA ASP A 150 5.57 -1.18 -6.74
C ASP A 150 5.25 -2.67 -6.85
N ILE A 151 4.27 -3.05 -7.66
CA ILE A 151 3.96 -4.47 -7.94
C ILE A 151 5.12 -5.17 -8.64
N GLN A 152 5.81 -4.50 -9.58
CA GLN A 152 7.00 -5.06 -10.23
C GLN A 152 8.13 -5.36 -9.24
N LYS A 153 8.31 -4.52 -8.20
CA LYS A 153 9.28 -4.82 -7.13
C LYS A 153 8.89 -6.09 -6.36
N VAL A 154 7.59 -6.28 -6.07
CA VAL A 154 7.09 -7.49 -5.41
C VAL A 154 7.35 -8.72 -6.28
N ILE A 155 7.01 -8.67 -7.56
CA ILE A 155 7.31 -9.74 -8.54
C ILE A 155 8.81 -10.07 -8.56
N GLY A 156 9.68 -9.06 -8.61
CA GLY A 156 11.13 -9.24 -8.59
C GLY A 156 11.60 -9.95 -7.32
N GLY A 157 11.05 -9.59 -6.16
CA GLY A 157 11.32 -10.25 -4.88
C GLY A 157 10.91 -11.72 -4.87
N ILE A 158 9.70 -12.04 -5.36
CA ILE A 158 9.21 -13.43 -5.46
C ILE A 158 10.12 -14.25 -6.38
N ARG A 159 10.45 -13.74 -7.58
CA ARG A 159 11.32 -14.43 -8.53
C ARG A 159 12.73 -14.65 -7.96
N ALA A 160 13.25 -13.72 -7.18
CA ALA A 160 14.54 -13.89 -6.51
C ALA A 160 14.51 -14.99 -5.44
N LEU A 161 13.36 -15.19 -4.77
CA LEU A 161 13.19 -16.28 -3.80
C LEU A 161 13.09 -17.65 -4.49
N THR A 162 12.36 -17.73 -5.61
CA THR A 162 12.13 -19.00 -6.32
C THR A 162 13.27 -19.45 -7.23
N THR A 163 14.21 -18.57 -7.59
CA THR A 163 15.37 -18.89 -8.44
C THR A 163 16.64 -19.26 -7.67
N ARG A 164 16.59 -19.36 -6.33
CA ARG A 164 17.75 -19.81 -5.54
C ARG A 164 18.04 -21.30 -5.79
N PRO A 165 19.22 -21.68 -6.29
CA PRO A 165 19.53 -23.04 -6.74
C PRO A 165 19.78 -24.07 -5.62
N ASP A 166 19.53 -23.75 -4.34
CA ASP A 166 19.78 -24.64 -3.19
C ASP A 166 18.56 -24.74 -2.25
N ALA A 167 17.35 -24.85 -2.80
CA ALA A 167 16.24 -25.44 -2.04
C ALA A 167 16.20 -26.94 -2.36
N PRO A 168 16.32 -27.84 -1.38
CA PRO A 168 16.14 -29.26 -1.66
C PRO A 168 14.76 -29.46 -2.27
N GLU A 169 14.70 -30.28 -3.33
CA GLU A 169 13.48 -30.65 -4.03
C GLU A 169 12.32 -30.87 -3.04
N ALA A 170 11.18 -30.29 -3.39
CA ALA A 170 9.89 -30.42 -2.74
C ALA A 170 9.78 -31.71 -1.89
N ALA A 171 9.91 -31.55 -0.57
CA ALA A 171 9.48 -32.56 0.38
C ALA A 171 7.96 -32.67 0.29
N THR A 172 7.53 -33.63 -0.52
CA THR A 172 6.15 -34.11 -0.51
C THR A 172 5.81 -34.67 0.88
N HIS A 173 4.64 -34.29 1.37
CA HIS A 173 3.91 -34.85 2.53
C HIS A 173 4.47 -34.63 3.94
N GLY A 174 3.64 -34.00 4.78
CA GLY A 174 3.60 -34.28 6.21
C GLY A 174 3.01 -33.15 7.04
N ALA A 175 1.74 -33.25 7.39
CA ALA A 175 1.15 -32.45 8.46
C ALA A 175 1.96 -32.60 9.77
N SER A 176 2.29 -31.48 10.43
CA SER A 176 2.57 -31.41 11.87
C SER A 176 2.73 -29.96 12.32
N ASP A 177 2.05 -29.61 13.40
CA ASP A 177 2.06 -28.35 14.13
C ASP A 177 3.46 -27.84 14.53
N ALA A 178 3.75 -26.57 14.24
CA ALA A 178 4.34 -25.55 15.14
C ALA A 178 4.57 -24.24 14.35
N PRO A 179 4.40 -23.04 14.96
CA PRO A 179 4.63 -21.78 14.27
C PRO A 179 6.13 -21.47 14.26
N ASP A 180 6.77 -21.47 13.08
CA ASP A 180 8.15 -21.02 12.94
C ASP A 180 8.19 -19.57 12.43
N GLU A 181 8.89 -18.74 13.20
CA GLU A 181 8.85 -17.28 13.26
C GLU A 181 9.76 -16.63 12.18
N SER A 182 9.95 -17.30 11.04
CA SER A 182 11.11 -17.05 10.16
C SER A 182 10.80 -16.36 8.81
N ALA A 183 9.53 -16.04 8.53
CA ALA A 183 9.15 -15.34 7.29
C ALA A 183 9.30 -13.80 7.36
N ALA A 184 9.66 -13.24 8.52
CA ALA A 184 9.65 -11.80 8.76
C ALA A 184 10.85 -11.01 8.17
N HIS A 185 11.81 -11.65 7.49
CA HIS A 185 13.09 -11.01 7.16
C HIS A 185 13.32 -10.60 5.70
N VAL A 186 12.33 -10.70 4.80
CA VAL A 186 12.55 -10.37 3.37
C VAL A 186 12.09 -8.96 2.96
N LEU A 187 11.25 -8.28 3.74
CA LEU A 187 10.67 -6.98 3.32
C LEU A 187 11.41 -5.70 3.79
N LEU A 188 12.60 -5.79 4.40
CA LEU A 188 13.32 -4.60 4.91
C LEU A 188 14.75 -4.38 4.36
N ALA A 189 15.20 -5.15 3.37
CA ALA A 189 16.59 -5.02 2.88
C ALA A 189 16.84 -3.82 1.94
N ASN A 190 15.82 -3.11 1.45
CA ASN A 190 16.02 -2.04 0.46
C ASN A 190 16.08 -0.61 1.02
N TYR A 191 16.00 -0.41 2.35
CA TYR A 191 16.10 0.93 2.95
C TYR A 191 17.43 1.24 3.65
N GLN A 192 18.38 0.29 3.71
CA GLN A 192 19.71 0.52 4.33
C GLN A 192 20.88 0.58 3.33
N GLN A 193 20.65 0.44 2.02
CA GLN A 193 21.72 0.43 1.01
C GLN A 193 21.78 1.70 0.13
N GLN A 194 20.96 2.73 0.38
CA GLN A 194 21.10 4.04 -0.29
C GLN A 194 21.65 5.15 0.63
N GLY A 195 22.17 4.80 1.81
CA GLY A 195 22.77 5.74 2.77
C GLY A 195 24.31 5.71 2.85
N ARG A 196 25.01 4.94 2.00
CA ARG A 196 26.49 4.92 1.96
C ARG A 196 27.03 4.70 0.55
N ALA A 197 27.19 5.78 -0.19
CA ALA A 197 28.27 5.93 -1.17
C ALA A 197 28.74 7.39 -1.12
N HIS A 198 30.06 7.57 -1.14
CA HIS A 198 30.81 8.77 -0.79
C HIS A 198 30.50 10.01 -1.63
#